data_AF-A0A6J6L9X8-F1
#
_entry.id   AF-A0A6J6L9X8-F1
#
_cell.length_a   1.000
_cell.length_b   1.000
_cell.length_c   1.000
_cell.angle_alpha   90.00
_cell.angle_beta   90.00
_cell.angle_gamma   90.00
#
_symmetry.space_group_name_H-M   'P 1'
#
loop_
_entity.id
_entity.type
_entity.pdbx_description
1 polymer ?
#
loop_
_entity_poly.entity_id
_entity_poly.type
_entity_poly.pdbx_seq_one_letter_code
_entity_poly.pdbx_strand_id
1 'polypeptide(L)'
;MMADAESHADEDRARKEEAEIRNAGDSLLYSTEKFIKENEEKLSSGDAAEKKTETEAALEELKTALGGSNYEMIKSATEKVATVSQALGTAIYAAGAAEGEANSADDGVEDAEVIDEQEEQKA
;
A
#
# COMPACT_ATOMS: atom_id res chain seq x y z
N MET A 1 -9.00 7.41 47.35
CA MET A 1 -10.00 6.41 46.88
C MET A 1 -10.56 6.74 45.50
N MET A 2 -11.27 7.86 45.25
CA MET A 2 -11.69 8.22 43.87
C MET A 2 -10.51 8.65 42.98
N ALA A 3 -9.63 9.52 43.49
CA ALA A 3 -8.44 9.97 42.74
C ALA A 3 -7.45 8.84 42.40
N ASP A 4 -7.28 7.86 43.31
CA ASP A 4 -6.41 6.69 43.06
C ASP A 4 -7.01 5.76 41.99
N ALA A 5 -8.34 5.61 41.98
CA ALA A 5 -9.03 4.78 40.99
C ALA A 5 -9.00 5.39 39.58
N GLU A 6 -9.09 6.72 39.47
CA GLU A 6 -8.96 7.44 38.19
C GLU A 6 -7.53 7.37 37.64
N SER A 7 -6.50 7.56 38.49
CA SER A 7 -5.09 7.47 38.07
C SER A 7 -4.73 6.09 37.51
N HIS A 8 -5.21 5.01 38.11
CA HIS A 8 -4.97 3.66 37.60
C HIS A 8 -5.70 3.39 36.29
N ALA A 9 -6.90 3.96 36.10
CA ALA A 9 -7.66 3.81 34.86
C ALA A 9 -6.94 4.49 33.66
N ASP A 10 -6.30 5.63 33.88
CA ASP A 10 -5.57 6.33 32.83
C ASP A 10 -4.22 5.67 32.50
N GLU A 11 -3.50 5.16 33.50
CA GLU A 11 -2.28 4.37 33.28
C GLU A 11 -2.54 3.06 32.52
N ASP A 12 -3.63 2.36 32.85
CA ASP A 12 -4.02 1.14 32.15
C ASP A 12 -4.46 1.44 30.71
N ARG A 13 -5.18 2.55 30.49
CA ARG A 13 -5.56 3.01 29.15
C ARG A 13 -4.32 3.33 28.32
N ALA A 14 -3.35 4.05 28.88
CA ALA A 14 -2.11 4.40 28.18
C ALA A 14 -1.30 3.15 27.80
N ARG A 15 -1.14 2.19 28.72
CA ARG A 15 -0.45 0.92 28.44
C ARG A 15 -1.15 0.09 27.37
N LYS A 16 -2.49 0.11 27.35
CA LYS A 16 -3.27 -0.56 26.32
C LYS A 16 -3.07 0.10 24.95
N GLU A 17 -3.15 1.42 24.88
CA GLU A 17 -2.94 2.16 23.63
C GLU A 17 -1.53 1.92 23.07
N GLU A 18 -0.51 1.94 23.94
CA GLU A 18 0.87 1.60 23.58
C GLU A 18 0.97 0.21 22.92
N ALA A 19 0.36 -0.80 23.53
CA ALA A 19 0.37 -2.16 23.00
C ALA A 19 -0.36 -2.25 21.66
N GLU A 20 -1.49 -1.55 21.51
CA GLU A 20 -2.25 -1.50 20.25
C GLU A 20 -1.45 -0.86 19.12
N ILE A 21 -0.75 0.24 19.39
CA ILE A 21 0.12 0.93 18.42
C ILE A 21 1.23 -0.02 17.94
N ARG A 22 1.91 -0.70 18.86
CA ARG A 22 2.97 -1.65 18.51
C ARG A 22 2.44 -2.81 17.69
N ASN A 23 1.35 -3.44 18.14
CA ASN A 23 0.74 -4.57 17.45
C ASN A 23 0.27 -4.20 16.03
N ALA A 24 -0.27 -3.00 15.85
CA ALA A 24 -0.66 -2.49 14.55
C ALA A 24 0.56 -2.28 13.63
N GLY A 25 1.62 -1.66 14.15
CA GLY A 25 2.87 -1.47 13.42
C GLY A 25 3.54 -2.79 13.01
N ASP A 26 3.69 -3.73 13.94
CA ASP A 26 4.26 -5.07 13.66
C ASP A 26 3.43 -5.84 12.62
N SER A 27 2.11 -5.81 12.75
CA SER A 27 1.20 -6.48 11.80
C SER A 27 1.31 -5.89 10.40
N LEU A 28 1.41 -4.56 10.30
CA LEU A 28 1.57 -3.86 9.02
C LEU A 28 2.94 -4.13 8.40
N LEU A 29 3.99 -4.14 9.21
CA LEU A 29 5.35 -4.46 8.78
C LEU A 29 5.40 -5.85 8.16
N TYR A 30 4.92 -6.86 8.90
CA TYR A 30 4.92 -8.25 8.43
C TYR A 30 4.10 -8.45 7.15
N SER A 31 2.88 -7.88 7.11
CA SER A 31 2.00 -8.05 5.95
C SER A 31 2.56 -7.37 4.70
N THR A 32 3.21 -6.22 4.84
CA THR A 32 3.83 -5.51 3.72
C THR A 32 5.10 -6.20 3.23
N GLU A 33 5.99 -6.65 4.12
CA GLU A 33 7.17 -7.45 3.74
C GLU A 33 6.76 -8.71 2.97
N LYS A 34 5.72 -9.39 3.46
CA LYS A 34 5.16 -10.56 2.79
C LYS A 34 4.61 -10.18 1.40
N PHE A 35 3.86 -9.09 1.29
CA PHE A 35 3.32 -8.62 0.02
C PHE A 35 4.41 -8.33 -1.02
N ILE A 36 5.49 -7.65 -0.62
CA ILE A 36 6.65 -7.39 -1.49
C ILE A 36 7.25 -8.70 -1.98
N LYS A 37 7.48 -9.64 -1.06
CA LYS A 37 8.09 -10.94 -1.38
C LYS A 37 7.23 -11.77 -2.34
N GLU A 38 5.91 -11.76 -2.16
CA GLU A 38 4.98 -12.49 -3.03
C GLU A 38 4.85 -11.86 -4.43
N ASN A 39 5.19 -10.59 -4.59
CA ASN A 39 5.09 -9.85 -5.85
C ASN A 39 6.45 -9.37 -6.39
N GLU A 40 7.55 -9.96 -5.92
CA GLU A 40 8.91 -9.47 -6.21
C GLU A 40 9.19 -9.36 -7.71
N GLU A 41 8.75 -10.34 -8.50
CA GLU A 41 8.88 -10.33 -9.97
C GLU A 41 8.18 -9.13 -10.61
N LYS A 42 6.96 -8.81 -10.17
CA LYS A 42 6.16 -7.68 -10.68
C LYS A 42 6.63 -6.32 -10.17
N LEU A 43 7.34 -6.32 -9.06
CA LEU A 43 7.88 -5.13 -8.41
C LEU A 43 9.31 -4.81 -8.84
N SER A 44 9.90 -5.59 -9.75
CA SER A 44 11.30 -5.42 -10.15
C SER A 44 11.49 -4.54 -11.39
N SER A 45 10.42 -4.00 -11.97
CA SER A 45 10.48 -3.20 -13.19
C SER A 45 9.54 -1.98 -13.17
N GLY A 46 9.86 -0.99 -14.01
CA GLY A 46 9.08 0.24 -14.17
C GLY A 46 8.88 1.03 -12.88
N ASP A 47 7.76 1.75 -12.79
CA ASP A 47 7.40 2.57 -11.63
C ASP A 47 7.23 1.73 -10.35
N ALA A 48 6.90 0.44 -10.49
CA ALA A 48 6.73 -0.47 -9.36
C ALA A 48 8.05 -0.73 -8.60
N ALA A 49 9.20 -0.67 -9.28
CA ALA A 49 10.51 -0.79 -8.65
C ALA A 49 10.83 0.40 -7.74
N GLU A 50 10.53 1.63 -8.18
CA GLU A 50 10.72 2.82 -7.35
C GLU A 50 9.83 2.77 -6.11
N LYS A 51 8.56 2.38 -6.28
CA LYS A 51 7.63 2.20 -5.15
C LYS A 51 8.05 1.09 -4.21
N LYS A 52 8.65 0.01 -4.71
CA LYS A 52 9.21 -1.05 -3.87
C LYS A 52 10.30 -0.47 -2.97
N THR A 53 11.26 0.27 -3.53
CA THR A 53 12.35 0.89 -2.76
C THR A 53 11.83 1.92 -1.74
N GLU A 54 10.87 2.77 -2.10
CA GLU A 54 10.22 3.69 -1.16
C GLU A 54 9.56 2.94 0.01
N THR A 55 8.91 1.81 -0.28
CA THR A 55 8.23 0.97 0.72
C THR A 55 9.22 0.27 1.64
N GLU A 56 10.29 -0.32 1.09
CA GLU A 56 11.36 -0.96 1.87
C GLU A 56 12.04 0.04 2.82
N ALA A 57 12.29 1.28 2.37
CA ALA A 57 12.83 2.32 3.23
C ALA A 57 11.88 2.68 4.39
N ALA A 58 10.57 2.82 4.12
CA ALA A 58 9.57 3.07 5.15
C ALA A 58 9.44 1.90 6.15
N LEU A 59 9.57 0.67 5.68
CA LEU A 59 9.55 -0.53 6.54
C LEU A 59 10.74 -0.56 7.49
N GLU A 60 11.94 -0.20 7.04
CA GLU A 60 13.12 -0.12 7.91
C GLU A 60 12.99 1.01 8.96
N GLU A 61 12.36 2.13 8.61
CA GLU A 61 12.01 3.18 9.57
C GLU A 61 11.03 2.67 10.63
N LEU A 62 9.96 1.98 10.22
CA LEU A 62 8.97 1.40 11.13
C LEU A 62 9.61 0.35 12.05
N LYS A 63 10.45 -0.53 11.51
CA LYS A 63 11.21 -1.54 12.26
C LYS A 63 12.11 -0.91 13.33
N THR A 64 12.80 0.16 12.96
CA THR A 64 13.64 0.93 13.88
C THR A 64 12.79 1.58 14.98
N ALA A 65 11.64 2.16 14.63
CA ALA A 65 10.73 2.76 15.60
C ALA A 65 10.14 1.73 16.57
N LEU A 66 9.76 0.54 16.08
CA LEU A 66 9.24 -0.58 16.87
C LEU A 66 10.27 -1.10 17.89
N GLY A 67 11.57 -1.03 17.56
CA GLY A 67 12.66 -1.34 18.49
C GLY A 67 12.85 -0.32 19.63
N GLY A 68 12.17 0.83 19.56
CA GLY A 68 12.23 1.90 20.56
C GLY A 68 10.98 2.00 21.45
N SER A 69 10.89 3.10 22.19
CA SER A 69 9.75 3.44 23.08
C SER A 69 9.02 4.72 22.66
N ASN A 70 9.32 5.28 21.49
CA ASN A 70 8.64 6.48 21.00
C ASN A 70 7.39 6.10 20.19
N TYR A 71 6.23 6.11 20.83
CA TYR A 71 4.96 5.71 20.21
C TYR A 71 4.51 6.66 19.10
N GLU A 72 4.85 7.94 19.19
CA GLU A 72 4.55 8.90 18.12
C GLU A 72 5.33 8.56 16.84
N MET A 73 6.59 8.13 16.99
CA MET A 73 7.38 7.63 15.86
C MET A 73 6.79 6.35 15.27
N ILE A 74 6.31 5.42 16.10
CA ILE A 74 5.67 4.20 15.61
C ILE A 74 4.38 4.54 14.85
N LYS A 75 3.52 5.43 15.37
CA LYS A 75 2.31 5.90 14.68
C LYS A 75 2.66 6.53 13.33
N SER A 76 3.58 7.49 13.31
CA SER A 76 3.99 8.19 12.09
C SER A 76 4.61 7.24 11.05
N ALA A 77 5.48 6.33 11.47
CA ALA A 77 6.07 5.33 10.58
C ALA A 77 5.02 4.33 10.06
N THR A 78 4.04 3.95 10.89
CA THR A 78 2.92 3.09 10.49
C THR A 78 2.07 3.76 9.41
N GLU A 79 1.73 5.04 9.58
CA GLU A 79 1.01 5.83 8.57
C GLU A 79 1.79 5.98 7.27
N LYS A 80 3.11 6.19 7.37
CA LYS A 80 4.00 6.25 6.21
C LYS A 80 4.00 4.93 5.45
N VAL A 81 4.19 3.80 6.14
CA VAL A 81 4.12 2.46 5.53
C VAL A 81 2.76 2.24 4.87
N ALA A 82 1.66 2.56 5.55
CA ALA A 82 0.32 2.39 4.97
C ALA A 82 0.15 3.16 3.65
N THR A 83 0.67 4.39 3.59
CA THR A 83 0.60 5.25 2.40
C THR A 83 1.41 4.68 1.23
N VAL A 84 2.68 4.31 1.48
CA VAL A 84 3.54 3.80 0.42
C VAL A 84 3.15 2.39 -0.02
N SER A 85 2.65 1.54 0.89
CA SER A 85 2.10 0.22 0.56
C SER A 85 0.87 0.32 -0.35
N GLN A 86 0.02 1.33 -0.15
CA GLN A 86 -1.11 1.57 -1.04
C GLN A 86 -0.63 1.98 -2.45
N ALA A 87 0.34 2.89 -2.54
CA ALA A 87 0.93 3.30 -3.81
C ALA A 87 1.61 2.14 -4.54
N LEU A 88 2.32 1.27 -3.80
CA LEU A 88 2.92 0.04 -4.32
C LEU A 88 1.87 -0.90 -4.91
N GLY A 89 0.75 -1.10 -4.20
CA GLY A 89 -0.37 -1.89 -4.68
C GLY A 89 -0.95 -1.34 -5.99
N THR A 90 -1.15 -0.02 -6.07
CA THR A 90 -1.61 0.64 -7.31
C THR A 90 -0.62 0.46 -8.46
N ALA A 91 0.70 0.54 -8.20
CA ALA A 91 1.72 0.35 -9.23
C ALA A 91 1.72 -1.07 -9.82
N ILE A 92 1.48 -2.10 -9.00
CA ILE A 92 1.35 -3.49 -9.50
C ILE A 92 0.13 -3.64 -10.44
N TYR A 93 -1.01 -3.05 -10.09
CA TYR A 93 -2.19 -3.09 -10.95
C TYR A 93 -1.98 -2.33 -12.26
N ALA A 94 -1.31 -1.17 -12.21
CA ALA A 94 -0.97 -0.40 -13.40
C ALA A 94 0.00 -1.15 -14.32
N ALA A 95 1.01 -1.83 -13.76
CA ALA A 95 1.92 -2.68 -14.52
C ALA A 95 1.20 -3.85 -15.21
N GLY A 96 0.27 -4.52 -14.50
CA GLY A 96 -0.52 -5.61 -15.05
C GLY A 96 -1.54 -5.18 -16.12
N ALA A 97 -2.08 -3.96 -16.02
CA ALA A 97 -2.96 -3.39 -17.05
C ALA A 97 -2.20 -3.09 -18.34
N ALA A 98 -0.99 -2.53 -18.25
CA ALA A 98 -0.13 -2.29 -19.41
C ALA A 98 0.31 -3.59 -20.10
N GLU A 99 0.54 -4.67 -19.34
CA GLU A 99 0.92 -5.98 -19.88
C GLU A 99 -0.26 -6.68 -20.61
N GLY A 100 -1.50 -6.43 -20.17
CA GLY A 100 -2.72 -6.89 -20.86
C GLY A 100 -2.99 -6.18 -22.20
N GLU A 101 -2.54 -4.94 -22.34
CA GLU A 101 -2.70 -4.15 -23.56
C GLU A 101 -1.54 -4.38 -24.56
N ALA A 102 -0.35 -4.73 -24.06
CA ALA A 102 0.80 -5.10 -24.89
C ALA A 102 0.67 -6.49 -25.56
N ASN A 103 -0.17 -7.39 -25.02
CA ASN A 103 -0.37 -8.73 -25.57
C ASN A 103 -1.54 -8.83 -26.59
N SER A 104 -2.17 -7.69 -26.94
CA SER A 104 -3.19 -7.61 -28.01
C SER A 104 -2.70 -6.86 -29.26
N ALA A 105 -1.40 -6.56 -29.35
CA ALA A 105 -0.82 -5.80 -30.46
C ALA A 105 0.16 -6.60 -31.35
N ASP A 106 0.30 -7.92 -31.14
CA ASP A 106 1.14 -8.82 -31.95
C ASP A 106 0.41 -10.15 -32.28
N ASP A 107 -0.79 -10.08 -32.85
CA ASP A 107 -1.27 -11.12 -33.76
C ASP A 107 -2.31 -10.49 -34.69
N GLY A 108 -1.91 -10.26 -35.94
CA GLY A 108 -2.69 -9.51 -36.91
C GLY A 108 -3.97 -10.23 -37.33
N VAL A 109 -5.10 -9.54 -37.25
CA VAL A 109 -6.17 -9.68 -38.23
C VAL A 109 -6.77 -8.30 -38.52
N GLU A 110 -6.72 -7.98 -39.81
CA GLU A 110 -7.23 -6.81 -40.49
C GLU A 110 -8.77 -6.76 -40.51
N ASP A 111 -9.28 -5.55 -40.81
CA ASP A 111 -10.56 -5.25 -41.44
C ASP A 111 -11.87 -5.64 -40.72
N ALA A 112 -12.54 -4.63 -40.16
CA ALA A 112 -13.94 -4.35 -40.49
C ALA A 112 -14.31 -2.89 -40.20
N GLU A 113 -14.25 -2.09 -41.27
CA GLU A 113 -15.18 -1.02 -41.62
C GLU A 113 -15.40 0.15 -40.64
N VAL A 114 -14.72 1.24 -40.99
CA VAL A 114 -15.25 2.60 -40.97
C VAL A 114 -16.69 2.60 -41.48
N ILE A 115 -17.65 2.95 -40.61
CA ILE A 115 -18.91 3.56 -41.04
C ILE A 115 -18.96 4.92 -40.35
N ASP A 116 -18.34 5.89 -41.01
CA ASP A 116 -18.66 7.29 -40.87
C ASP A 116 -19.62 7.58 -42.02
N GLU A 117 -20.93 7.51 -41.78
CA GLU A 117 -21.92 8.09 -42.70
C GLU A 117 -23.02 8.81 -41.92
N GLN A 118 -23.09 10.08 -42.26
CA GLN A 118 -23.98 11.13 -41.80
C GLN A 118 -25.42 10.88 -42.26
N GLU A 119 -26.31 11.79 -41.82
CA GLU A 119 -27.64 12.07 -42.35
C GLU A 119 -28.74 11.05 -41.98
N GLU A 120 -30.00 11.36 -41.80
CA GLU A 120 -30.81 12.55 -41.52
C GLU A 120 -32.25 11.97 -41.45
N GLN A 121 -33.17 12.65 -40.77
CA GLN A 121 -34.63 12.58 -40.97
C GLN A 121 -35.50 11.49 -40.27
N LYS A 122 -36.33 12.03 -39.36
CA LYS A 122 -37.79 11.85 -39.22
C LYS A 122 -38.32 10.56 -38.57
N ALA A 123 -38.88 10.74 -37.37
CA ALA A 123 -40.33 10.65 -37.15
C ALA A 123 -40.74 11.60 -36.02
#